data_AF-A0A2S1SED2-F1
#
_entry.id   AF-A0A2S1SED2-F1
#
_cell.length_a   1.000
_cell.length_b   1.000
_cell.length_c   1.000
_cell.angle_alpha   90.00
_cell.angle_beta   90.00
_cell.angle_gamma   90.00
#
_symmetry.space_group_name_H-M   'P 1'
#
loop_
_entity.id
_entity.type
_entity.pdbx_description
1 polymer ?
#
loop_
_entity_poly.entity_id
_entity_poly.type
_entity_poly.pdbx_seq_one_letter_code
_entity_poly.pdbx_strand_id
1 'polypeptide(L)'
;MKSFPFTWRAFLIYMTSDYKSFFITFEFKSLTMKKILALFAFFFFAFASAQDPKDPDFDVKDRLYKKYKNEVRSYDRKDFDDLMMAFFEKQSEESPTLTKEEYYTYTVKIAIYSEKYGLLYKKEKEVAQKTKNEWLARMYSDYMASRPKKD
;
A
#
# COMPACT_ATOMS: atom_id res chain seq x y z
N MET A 1 25.22 -13.86 3.03
CA MET A 1 23.78 -13.61 2.82
C MET A 1 23.10 -13.57 4.19
N LYS A 2 22.60 -12.40 4.62
CA LYS A 2 21.85 -12.29 5.87
C LYS A 2 20.37 -12.48 5.53
N SER A 3 19.81 -13.62 5.94
CA SER A 3 18.36 -13.85 5.88
C SER A 3 17.66 -12.86 6.81
N PHE A 4 16.92 -11.91 6.26
CA PHE A 4 16.04 -11.09 7.07
C PHE A 4 14.81 -11.92 7.45
N PRO A 5 14.54 -12.16 8.74
CA PRO A 5 13.31 -12.83 9.13
C PRO A 5 12.16 -11.84 8.93
N PHE A 6 11.46 -11.98 7.79
CA PHE A 6 10.25 -11.22 7.49
C PHE A 6 9.15 -11.68 8.46
N THR A 7 9.06 -10.99 9.60
CA THR A 7 7.97 -11.18 10.56
C THR A 7 6.74 -10.42 10.06
N TRP A 8 5.54 -10.92 10.34
CA TRP A 8 4.28 -10.23 10.01
C TRP A 8 4.19 -8.81 10.60
N ARG A 9 4.93 -8.55 11.68
CA ARG A 9 5.16 -7.20 12.23
C ARG A 9 6.01 -6.33 11.32
N ALA A 10 7.06 -6.88 10.70
CA ALA A 10 7.85 -6.17 9.70
C ALA A 10 7.02 -5.89 8.43
N PHE A 11 6.13 -6.80 8.01
CA PHE A 11 5.16 -6.53 6.94
C PHE A 11 4.24 -5.35 7.30
N LEU A 12 3.61 -5.35 8.48
CA LEU A 12 2.78 -4.23 8.94
C LEU A 12 3.57 -2.93 9.08
N ILE A 13 4.76 -2.97 9.67
CA ILE A 13 5.63 -1.79 9.83
C ILE A 13 6.06 -1.25 8.46
N TYR A 14 6.48 -2.10 7.53
CA TYR A 14 6.91 -1.72 6.17
C TYR A 14 5.74 -1.25 5.29
N MET A 15 4.54 -1.80 5.50
CA MET A 15 3.30 -1.33 4.87
C MET A 15 2.82 0.02 5.42
N THR A 16 3.12 0.32 6.68
CA THR A 16 2.84 1.64 7.29
C THR A 16 3.97 2.65 7.11
N SER A 17 5.16 2.25 6.64
CA SER A 17 6.37 3.09 6.72
C SER A 17 6.50 4.15 5.61
N ASP A 18 5.47 4.42 4.82
CA ASP A 18 5.39 5.69 4.08
C ASP A 18 4.86 6.79 5.00
N TYR A 19 5.51 6.95 6.14
CA TYR A 19 5.33 8.12 7.00
C TYR A 19 6.15 9.27 6.43
N LYS A 20 5.59 9.96 5.43
CA LYS A 20 5.52 11.43 5.54
C LYS A 20 4.57 11.79 6.69
N SER A 21 4.94 11.39 7.90
CA SER A 21 4.49 12.00 9.14
C SER A 21 5.76 12.35 9.87
N PHE A 22 6.27 13.51 9.49
CA PHE A 22 7.02 14.35 10.39
C PHE A 22 6.23 14.40 11.69
N PHE A 23 6.71 13.69 12.72
CA PHE A 23 6.24 13.88 14.08
C PHE A 23 6.57 15.32 14.44
N ILE A 24 5.64 16.24 14.16
CA ILE A 24 5.65 17.54 14.80
C ILE A 24 5.28 17.23 16.26
N THR A 25 6.29 17.10 17.12
CA THR A 25 6.11 17.30 18.56
C THR A 25 5.69 18.75 18.74
N PHE A 26 4.38 18.99 18.66
CA PHE A 26 3.79 20.27 19.04
C PHE A 26 3.55 20.21 20.55
N GLU A 27 4.42 20.85 21.32
CA GLU A 27 4.14 21.09 22.72
C GLU A 27 2.93 22.03 22.82
N PHE A 28 1.76 21.47 23.13
CA PHE A 28 0.58 22.24 23.46
C PHE A 28 0.73 22.86 24.85
N LYS A 29 1.35 24.02 24.91
CA LYS A 29 1.29 24.87 26.10
C LYS A 29 -0.10 25.51 26.17
N SER A 30 -0.94 24.97 27.05
CA SER A 30 -2.17 25.54 27.62
C SER A 30 -2.95 26.51 26.71
N LEU A 31 -3.78 25.98 25.82
CA LEU A 31 -4.73 26.75 25.01
C LEU A 31 -6.17 26.49 25.49
N THR A 32 -6.87 27.55 25.88
CA THR A 32 -8.21 27.51 26.51
C THR A 32 -9.30 26.96 25.57
N MET A 33 -10.21 26.14 26.13
CA MET A 33 -11.17 25.28 25.41
C MET A 33 -12.02 25.95 24.31
N LYS A 34 -12.25 27.26 24.37
CA LYS A 34 -13.01 27.99 23.33
C LYS A 34 -12.26 28.11 21.99
N LYS A 35 -10.92 28.06 21.98
CA LYS A 35 -10.10 28.11 20.75
C LYS A 35 -9.95 26.74 20.07
N ILE A 36 -10.10 25.65 20.82
CA ILE A 36 -10.06 24.27 20.32
C ILE A 36 -11.29 23.98 19.46
N LEU A 37 -12.46 24.50 19.85
CA LEU A 37 -13.71 24.29 19.11
C LEU A 37 -13.70 24.97 17.72
N ALA A 38 -13.05 26.13 17.59
CA ALA A 38 -12.89 26.83 16.31
C ALA A 38 -11.90 26.14 15.35
N LEU A 39 -10.82 25.54 15.90
CA LEU A 39 -9.86 24.75 15.12
C LEU A 39 -10.46 23.44 14.61
N PHE A 40 -11.33 22.79 15.39
CA PHE A 40 -12.06 21.60 14.95
C PHE A 40 -13.03 21.91 13.80
N ALA A 41 -13.71 23.06 13.81
CA ALA A 41 -14.63 23.45 12.74
C ALA A 41 -13.90 23.73 11.40
N PHE A 42 -12.66 24.21 11.43
CA PHE A 42 -11.86 24.47 10.23
C PHE A 42 -11.35 23.18 9.55
N PHE A 43 -11.13 22.10 10.32
CA PHE A 43 -10.70 20.81 9.77
C PHE A 43 -11.82 20.02 9.09
N PHE A 44 -13.09 20.26 9.43
CA PHE A 44 -14.23 19.54 8.84
C PHE A 44 -14.65 20.08 7.46
N PHE A 45 -14.26 21.30 7.07
CA PHE A 45 -14.66 21.89 5.78
C PHE A 45 -13.73 21.53 4.61
N ALA A 46 -12.64 20.80 4.85
CA ALA A 46 -11.66 20.43 3.82
C ALA A 46 -11.96 19.10 3.10
N PHE A 47 -12.98 18.34 3.51
CA PHE A 47 -13.45 17.17 2.77
C PHE A 47 -14.52 17.58 1.74
N ALA A 48 -14.26 18.65 0.98
CA ALA A 48 -14.97 18.88 -0.26
C ALA A 48 -14.52 17.79 -1.24
N SER A 49 -15.48 17.02 -1.74
CA SER A 49 -15.33 15.87 -2.64
C SER A 49 -14.31 16.11 -3.75
N ALA A 50 -13.08 15.66 -3.53
CA ALA A 50 -12.19 15.31 -4.62
C ALA A 50 -12.89 14.17 -5.36
N GLN A 51 -13.35 14.43 -6.58
CA GLN A 51 -13.67 13.34 -7.49
C GLN A 51 -12.38 12.57 -7.65
N ASP A 52 -12.28 11.40 -7.01
CA ASP A 52 -11.11 10.54 -7.14
C ASP A 52 -10.77 10.44 -8.62
N PRO A 53 -9.58 10.86 -9.05
CA PRO A 53 -9.19 10.73 -10.45
C PRO A 53 -9.39 9.26 -10.80
N LYS A 54 -10.30 8.99 -11.73
CA LYS A 54 -10.66 7.63 -12.14
C LYS A 54 -9.37 6.93 -12.53
N ASP A 55 -8.98 5.92 -11.75
CA ASP A 55 -7.73 5.17 -11.96
C ASP A 55 -7.70 4.71 -13.43
N PRO A 56 -6.77 5.25 -14.25
CA PRO A 56 -6.75 4.97 -15.68
C PRO A 56 -6.41 3.50 -15.95
N ASP A 57 -5.80 2.82 -14.98
CA ASP A 57 -5.41 1.41 -15.07
C ASP A 57 -6.38 0.49 -14.29
N PHE A 58 -7.55 0.99 -13.87
CA PHE A 58 -8.56 0.22 -13.13
C PHE A 58 -8.93 -1.08 -13.85
N ASP A 59 -9.23 -1.03 -15.15
CA ASP A 59 -9.67 -2.19 -15.93
C ASP A 59 -8.59 -3.28 -15.99
N VAL A 60 -7.31 -2.89 -16.02
CA VAL A 60 -6.18 -3.82 -15.99
C VAL A 60 -6.10 -4.49 -14.62
N LYS A 61 -6.18 -3.71 -13.54
CA LYS A 61 -6.13 -4.22 -12.17
C LYS A 61 -7.32 -5.15 -11.87
N ASP A 62 -8.54 -4.78 -12.28
CA ASP A 62 -9.75 -5.60 -12.09
C ASP A 62 -9.67 -6.93 -12.85
N ARG A 63 -9.20 -6.91 -14.11
CA ARG A 63 -8.97 -8.13 -14.90
C ARG A 63 -7.97 -9.06 -14.21
N LEU A 64 -6.82 -8.52 -13.78
CA LEU A 64 -5.80 -9.30 -13.08
C LEU A 64 -6.31 -9.81 -11.73
N TYR A 65 -7.11 -9.01 -11.02
CA TYR A 65 -7.68 -9.39 -9.74
C TYR A 65 -8.58 -10.61 -9.90
N LYS A 66 -9.52 -10.57 -10.85
CA LYS A 66 -10.41 -11.69 -11.16
C LYS A 66 -9.63 -12.94 -11.58
N LYS A 67 -8.58 -12.77 -12.40
CA LYS A 67 -7.73 -13.87 -12.89
C LYS A 67 -6.98 -14.57 -11.75
N TYR A 68 -6.34 -13.82 -10.86
CA TYR A 68 -5.43 -14.37 -9.84
C TYR A 68 -6.09 -14.62 -8.48
N LYS A 69 -7.36 -14.22 -8.28
CA LYS A 69 -8.07 -14.33 -7.00
C LYS A 69 -8.00 -15.72 -6.39
N ASN A 70 -8.30 -16.74 -7.19
CA ASN A 70 -8.36 -18.12 -6.70
C ASN A 70 -6.95 -18.69 -6.46
N GLU A 71 -6.01 -18.40 -7.36
CA GLU A 71 -4.59 -18.81 -7.24
C GLU A 71 -3.96 -18.27 -5.94
N VAL A 72 -4.09 -16.97 -5.69
CA VAL A 72 -3.48 -16.35 -4.51
C VAL A 72 -4.19 -16.78 -3.23
N ARG A 73 -5.48 -17.12 -3.29
CA ARG A 73 -6.18 -17.67 -2.12
C ARG A 73 -5.62 -19.01 -1.68
N SER A 74 -5.03 -19.81 -2.59
CA SER A 74 -4.35 -21.05 -2.21
C SER A 74 -2.93 -20.84 -1.69
N TYR A 75 -2.31 -19.68 -1.87
CA TYR A 75 -0.92 -19.44 -1.44
C TYR A 75 -0.73 -19.64 0.05
N ASP A 76 0.32 -20.34 0.42
CA ASP A 76 0.76 -20.38 1.80
C ASP A 76 1.59 -19.13 2.16
N ARG A 77 2.29 -19.16 3.29
CA ARG A 77 3.17 -18.05 3.67
C ARG A 77 4.42 -17.97 2.78
N LYS A 78 4.98 -19.11 2.41
CA LYS A 78 6.22 -19.17 1.62
C LYS A 78 5.96 -18.64 0.21
N ASP A 79 4.85 -19.02 -0.40
CA ASP A 79 4.45 -18.50 -1.73
C ASP A 79 4.35 -16.97 -1.73
N PHE A 80 3.82 -16.40 -0.64
CA PHE A 80 3.72 -14.95 -0.48
C PHE A 80 5.08 -14.28 -0.22
N ASP A 81 5.91 -14.88 0.64
CA ASP A 81 7.26 -14.37 0.91
C ASP A 81 8.11 -14.38 -0.39
N ASP A 82 8.02 -15.45 -1.18
CA ASP A 82 8.69 -15.55 -2.49
C ASP A 82 8.17 -14.48 -3.47
N LEU A 83 6.86 -14.25 -3.51
CA LEU A 83 6.26 -13.21 -4.36
C LEU A 83 6.72 -11.80 -3.98
N MET A 84 6.75 -11.49 -2.68
CA MET A 84 7.23 -10.21 -2.18
C MET A 84 8.71 -10.00 -2.48
N MET A 85 9.52 -11.05 -2.27
CA MET A 85 10.96 -11.01 -2.56
C MET A 85 11.21 -10.76 -4.05
N ALA A 86 10.55 -11.50 -4.94
CA ALA A 86 10.66 -11.29 -6.39
C ALA A 86 10.28 -9.86 -6.81
N PHE A 87 9.20 -9.30 -6.24
CA PHE A 87 8.79 -7.93 -6.51
C PHE A 87 9.84 -6.89 -6.06
N PHE A 88 10.47 -7.09 -4.90
CA PHE A 88 11.50 -6.18 -4.41
C PHE A 88 12.83 -6.33 -5.14
N GLU A 89 13.24 -7.55 -5.49
CA GLU A 89 14.43 -7.79 -6.30
C GLU A 89 14.32 -7.06 -7.65
N LYS A 90 13.18 -7.18 -8.33
CA LYS A 90 12.90 -6.47 -9.58
C LYS A 90 12.90 -4.95 -9.41
N GLN A 91 12.49 -4.46 -8.24
CA GLN A 91 12.57 -3.05 -7.87
C GLN A 91 13.94 -2.63 -7.33
N SER A 92 14.92 -3.51 -7.18
CA SER A 92 16.28 -3.11 -6.78
C SER A 92 17.19 -2.81 -7.98
N GLU A 93 16.80 -3.26 -9.18
CA GLU A 93 17.58 -3.10 -10.42
C GLU A 93 17.61 -1.62 -10.90
N GLU A 94 18.73 -1.11 -11.41
CA GLU A 94 18.87 0.32 -11.78
C GLU A 94 17.84 0.79 -12.83
N SER A 95 17.41 -0.09 -13.72
CA SER A 95 16.42 0.17 -14.76
C SER A 95 15.04 -0.39 -14.40
N PRO A 96 13.94 0.23 -14.87
CA PRO A 96 12.61 -0.36 -14.74
C PRO A 96 12.56 -1.65 -15.55
N THR A 97 12.46 -2.77 -14.85
CA THR A 97 12.42 -4.11 -15.46
C THR A 97 11.02 -4.66 -15.58
N LEU A 98 10.06 -4.11 -14.84
CA LEU A 98 8.67 -4.55 -14.88
C LEU A 98 7.90 -3.78 -15.96
N THR A 99 7.29 -4.53 -16.86
CA THR A 99 6.22 -4.00 -17.71
C THR A 99 5.02 -3.60 -16.85
N LYS A 100 4.12 -2.77 -17.39
CA LYS A 100 2.88 -2.37 -16.70
C LYS A 100 2.07 -3.58 -16.21
N GLU A 101 1.94 -4.61 -17.03
CA GLU A 101 1.16 -5.81 -16.70
C GLU A 101 1.85 -6.66 -15.62
N GLU A 102 3.17 -6.80 -15.65
CA GLU A 102 3.92 -7.49 -14.59
C GLU A 102 3.86 -6.74 -13.27
N TYR A 103 4.06 -5.41 -13.30
CA TYR A 103 3.94 -4.57 -12.12
C TYR A 103 2.58 -4.74 -11.45
N TYR A 104 1.50 -4.60 -12.23
CA TYR A 104 0.15 -4.77 -11.69
C TYR A 104 -0.15 -6.21 -11.30
N THR A 105 0.46 -7.21 -11.94
CA THR A 105 0.34 -8.61 -11.50
C THR A 105 0.87 -8.77 -10.08
N TYR A 106 2.04 -8.21 -9.76
CA TYR A 106 2.58 -8.24 -8.40
C TYR A 106 1.68 -7.50 -7.42
N THR A 107 1.34 -6.23 -7.66
CA THR A 107 0.56 -5.43 -6.69
C THR A 107 -0.82 -6.01 -6.44
N VAL A 108 -1.49 -6.53 -7.48
CA VAL A 108 -2.79 -7.19 -7.36
C VAL A 108 -2.69 -8.49 -6.57
N LYS A 109 -1.67 -9.33 -6.82
CA LYS A 109 -1.47 -10.56 -6.05
C LYS A 109 -1.24 -10.25 -4.56
N ILE A 110 -0.46 -9.21 -4.24
CA ILE A 110 -0.25 -8.78 -2.85
C ILE A 110 -1.57 -8.29 -2.21
N ALA A 111 -2.38 -7.54 -2.96
CA ALA A 111 -3.69 -7.07 -2.51
C ALA A 111 -4.66 -8.23 -2.22
N ILE A 112 -4.69 -9.26 -3.08
CA ILE A 112 -5.53 -10.45 -2.86
C ILE A 112 -5.06 -11.21 -1.61
N TYR A 113 -3.75 -11.37 -1.42
CA TYR A 113 -3.24 -12.05 -0.23
C TYR A 113 -3.58 -11.28 1.05
N SER A 114 -3.54 -9.95 0.99
CA SER A 114 -4.00 -9.09 2.09
C SER A 114 -5.48 -9.33 2.41
N GLU A 115 -6.34 -9.45 1.41
CA GLU A 115 -7.75 -9.84 1.61
C GLU A 115 -7.87 -11.18 2.33
N LYS A 116 -7.14 -12.21 1.86
CA LYS A 116 -7.11 -13.54 2.49
C LYS A 116 -6.72 -13.44 3.96
N TYR A 117 -5.68 -12.67 4.28
CA TYR A 117 -5.22 -12.51 5.66
C TYR A 117 -6.32 -11.95 6.58
N GLY A 118 -7.06 -10.93 6.13
CA GLY A 118 -8.19 -10.37 6.88
C GLY A 118 -9.35 -11.35 7.08
N LEU A 119 -9.53 -12.33 6.19
CA LEU A 119 -10.51 -13.40 6.35
C LEU A 119 -10.09 -14.44 7.39
N LEU A 120 -8.79 -14.75 7.46
CA LEU A 120 -8.23 -15.71 8.42
C LEU A 120 -8.14 -15.11 9.84
N TYR A 121 -7.75 -13.84 9.94
CA TYR A 121 -7.52 -13.15 11.20
C TYR A 121 -8.49 -11.98 11.35
N LYS A 122 -9.71 -12.27 11.83
CA LYS A 122 -10.81 -11.27 11.93
C LYS A 122 -10.43 -10.00 12.69
N LYS A 123 -9.53 -10.09 13.68
CA LYS A 123 -9.03 -8.94 14.44
C LYS A 123 -8.21 -7.97 13.58
N GLU A 124 -7.57 -8.49 12.54
CA GLU A 124 -6.72 -7.74 11.61
C GLU A 124 -7.48 -7.34 10.33
N LYS A 125 -8.80 -7.59 10.26
CA LYS A 125 -9.60 -7.40 9.04
C LYS A 125 -9.54 -5.97 8.50
N GLU A 126 -9.62 -4.98 9.37
CA GLU A 126 -9.59 -3.56 8.98
C GLU A 126 -8.23 -3.17 8.40
N VAL A 127 -7.16 -3.58 9.07
CA VAL A 127 -5.78 -3.34 8.63
C VAL A 127 -5.53 -4.03 7.28
N ALA A 128 -5.92 -5.29 7.15
CA ALA A 128 -5.83 -6.06 5.92
C ALA A 128 -6.60 -5.41 4.75
N GLN A 129 -7.78 -4.87 5.03
CA GLN A 129 -8.59 -4.16 4.03
C GLN A 129 -7.94 -2.84 3.60
N LYS A 130 -7.35 -2.10 4.55
CA LYS A 130 -6.58 -0.88 4.25
C LYS A 130 -5.37 -1.21 3.37
N THR A 131 -4.58 -2.22 3.75
CA THR A 131 -3.43 -2.71 2.99
C THR A 131 -3.81 -3.15 1.58
N LYS A 132 -4.93 -3.88 1.41
CA LYS A 132 -5.47 -4.21 0.08
C LYS A 132 -5.70 -2.95 -0.77
N ASN A 133 -6.36 -1.95 -0.20
CA ASN A 133 -6.67 -0.71 -0.92
C ASN A 133 -5.40 0.07 -1.27
N GLU A 134 -4.44 0.16 -0.36
CA GLU A 134 -3.13 0.79 -0.60
C GLU A 134 -2.39 0.13 -1.76
N TRP A 135 -2.38 -1.21 -1.85
CA TRP A 135 -1.75 -1.93 -2.96
C TRP A 135 -2.45 -1.71 -4.30
N LEU A 136 -3.78 -1.66 -4.30
CA LEU A 136 -4.56 -1.39 -5.52
C LEU A 136 -4.45 0.08 -5.96
N ALA A 137 -4.21 1.00 -5.04
CA ALA A 137 -4.02 2.42 -5.34
C ALA A 137 -2.67 2.72 -6.01
N ARG A 138 -1.68 1.83 -5.90
CA ARG A 138 -0.37 2.05 -6.52
C ARG A 138 -0.47 2.20 -8.05
N MET A 139 0.25 3.18 -8.58
CA MET A 139 0.27 3.48 -10.01
C MET A 139 1.58 3.07 -10.67
N TYR A 140 1.49 2.55 -11.89
CA TYR A 140 2.67 2.25 -12.69
C TYR A 140 3.46 3.52 -13.06
N SER A 141 2.77 4.66 -13.20
CA SER A 141 3.42 5.96 -13.41
C SER A 141 4.38 6.30 -12.28
N ASP A 142 4.00 6.04 -11.03
CA ASP A 142 4.82 6.34 -9.86
C ASP A 142 6.04 5.41 -9.80
N TYR A 143 5.85 4.13 -10.14
CA TYR A 143 6.94 3.18 -10.30
C TYR A 143 7.95 3.68 -11.34
N MET A 144 7.49 4.12 -12.51
CA MET A 144 8.35 4.66 -13.57
C MET A 144 9.04 5.98 -13.17
N ALA A 145 8.35 6.86 -12.44
CA ALA A 145 8.86 8.15 -12.00
C ALA A 145 9.86 8.03 -10.83
N SER A 146 9.77 6.98 -10.02
CA SER A 146 10.66 6.74 -8.87
C SER A 146 12.10 6.36 -9.25
N ARG A 147 12.44 6.32 -10.55
CA ARG A 147 13.74 5.86 -11.07
C ARG A 147 14.54 6.98 -11.73
N PRO A 148 15.87 7.03 -11.51
CA PRO A 148 16.72 7.99 -12.18
C PRO A 148 16.70 7.73 -13.70
N LYS A 149 16.42 8.77 -14.49
CA LYS A 149 16.70 8.73 -15.94
C LYS A 149 18.22 8.75 -16.10
N LYS A 150 18.79 7.74 -16.76
CA LYS A 150 20.17 7.86 -17.27
C LYS A 150 20.10 8.87 -18.41
N ASP A 151 20.69 10.05 -18.18
CA ASP A 151 20.95 11.07 -19.19
C ASP A 151 22.06 10.62 -20.16
#